data_AF-A0A962INT0-F1
#
_entry.id   AF-A0A962INT0-F1
#
_cell.length_a   1.000
_cell.length_b   1.000
_cell.length_c   1.000
_cell.angle_alpha   90.00
_cell.angle_beta   90.00
_cell.angle_gamma   90.00
#
_symmetry.space_group_name_H-M   'P 1'
#
loop_
_entity.id
_entity.type
_entity.pdbx_description
1 polymer ?
#
loop_
_entity_poly.entity_id
_entity_poly.type
_entity_poly.pdbx_seq_one_letter_code
_entity_poly.pdbx_strand_id
1 'polypeptide(L)'
;MRQQIVRAIGLVLQTSRPLTLLLGALTVLAGLLPAGIAWVGAQLVDAVVLASRAGAEADFSPALGWIISEGLLVAALAGAQRGLNLCQSLLRAQLGQRINVMILEKALTLDLAQFEDADFYDRLTRARREASTRPLSLVMRSFGLAQNAIALLSFGGLLVQFSSLAVLLLLLAGLPAFLVEAKFSEDAFRLFRWRSPDTRRQLYLETVLAREDHAKEVKLYGLGPLLLQRYRDIYKRLFAEDRALALRRDGWGFVLGLLGTATLYGAYGWIAWSTVQGQISLGQMTM
;
A
#
# COMPACT_ATOMS: atom_id res chain seq x y z
N MET A 1 9.78 7.67 -14.21
CA MET A 1 9.59 6.85 -12.99
C MET A 1 10.58 5.70 -12.88
N ARG A 2 10.67 4.76 -13.86
CA ARG A 2 11.55 3.57 -13.81
C ARG A 2 13.03 3.87 -13.45
N GLN A 3 13.63 4.90 -14.03
CA GLN A 3 15.01 5.32 -13.72
C GLN A 3 15.21 5.83 -12.28
N GLN A 4 14.19 6.43 -11.68
CA GLN A 4 14.25 6.93 -10.30
C GLN A 4 14.21 5.78 -9.30
N ILE A 5 13.46 4.72 -9.61
CA ILE A 5 13.38 3.50 -8.78
C ILE A 5 14.73 2.79 -8.74
N VAL A 6 15.36 2.59 -9.90
CA VAL A 6 16.68 1.93 -9.99
C VAL A 6 17.74 2.71 -9.21
N ARG A 7 17.75 4.05 -9.33
CA ARG A 7 18.66 4.90 -8.57
C ARG A 7 18.39 4.85 -7.06
N ALA A 8 17.13 4.84 -6.64
CA ALA A 8 16.76 4.74 -5.23
C ALA A 8 17.17 3.38 -4.63
N ILE A 9 16.95 2.27 -5.35
CA ILE A 9 17.38 0.94 -4.92
C ILE A 9 18.91 0.86 -4.85
N GLY A 10 19.61 1.43 -5.83
CA GLY A 10 21.08 1.53 -5.81
C GLY A 10 21.60 2.28 -4.59
N LEU A 11 20.92 3.36 -4.19
CA LEU A 11 21.29 4.17 -3.02
C LEU A 11 21.08 3.41 -1.70
N VAL A 12 20.02 2.60 -1.62
CA VAL A 12 19.75 1.73 -0.45
C VAL A 12 20.79 0.60 -0.35
N LEU A 13 21.11 -0.06 -1.47
CA LEU A 13 22.16 -1.08 -1.55
C LEU A 13 23.55 -0.54 -1.17
N GLN A 14 23.86 0.70 -1.54
CA GLN A 14 25.10 1.37 -1.15
C GLN A 14 25.12 1.83 0.33
N THR A 15 23.95 1.98 0.94
CA THR A 15 23.82 2.37 2.35
C THR A 15 24.05 1.17 3.26
N SER A 16 23.34 0.07 3.04
CA SER A 16 23.55 -1.17 3.79
C SER A 16 23.14 -2.39 2.98
N ARG A 17 24.15 -3.07 2.41
CA ARG A 17 23.98 -4.36 1.73
C ARG A 17 23.33 -5.43 2.62
N PRO A 18 23.76 -5.66 3.89
CA PRO A 18 23.19 -6.74 4.68
C PRO A 18 21.71 -6.50 5.01
N LEU A 19 21.32 -5.27 5.38
CA LEU A 19 19.92 -4.95 5.67
C LEU A 19 19.04 -5.04 4.43
N THR A 20 19.56 -4.67 3.26
CA THR A 20 18.78 -4.75 2.01
C THR A 20 18.57 -6.19 1.56
N LEU A 21 19.59 -7.06 1.70
CA LEU A 21 19.47 -8.49 1.41
C LEU A 21 18.52 -9.17 2.39
N LEU A 22 18.64 -8.86 3.69
CA LEU A 22 17.73 -9.37 4.71
C LEU A 22 16.29 -8.93 4.45
N LEU A 23 16.07 -7.65 4.11
CA LEU A 23 14.75 -7.13 3.71
C LEU A 23 14.19 -7.92 2.53
N GLY A 24 14.98 -8.18 1.49
CA GLY A 24 14.57 -8.97 0.32
C GLY A 24 14.20 -10.41 0.68
N ALA A 25 15.04 -11.09 1.46
CA ALA A 25 14.78 -12.47 1.91
C ALA A 25 13.49 -12.55 2.75
N LEU A 26 13.32 -11.64 3.70
CA LEU A 26 12.12 -11.57 4.53
C LEU A 26 10.87 -11.21 3.71
N THR A 27 11.01 -10.42 2.64
CA THR A 27 9.90 -10.08 1.73
C THR A 27 9.40 -11.33 1.00
N VAL A 28 10.33 -12.18 0.53
CA VAL A 28 9.99 -13.45 -0.12
C VAL A 28 9.34 -14.41 0.87
N LEU A 29 9.92 -14.57 2.06
CA LEU A 29 9.35 -15.41 3.12
C LEU A 29 7.95 -14.95 3.52
N ALA A 30 7.76 -13.66 3.81
CA ALA A 30 6.47 -13.12 4.22
C ALA A 30 5.41 -13.16 3.09
N GLY A 31 5.83 -13.28 1.83
CA GLY A 31 4.94 -13.50 0.69
C GLY A 31 4.50 -14.95 0.53
N LEU A 32 5.39 -15.92 0.79
CA LEU A 32 5.12 -17.35 0.62
C LEU A 32 4.38 -17.98 1.82
N LEU A 33 4.71 -17.53 3.05
CA LEU A 33 4.21 -18.12 4.28
C LEU A 33 2.68 -18.16 4.40
N PRO A 34 1.89 -17.12 4.02
CA PRO A 34 0.44 -17.17 4.10
C PRO A 34 -0.18 -18.32 3.29
N ALA A 35 0.34 -18.59 2.09
CA ALA A 35 -0.10 -19.71 1.27
C ALA A 35 0.26 -21.06 1.92
N GLY A 36 1.47 -21.17 2.49
CA GLY A 36 1.88 -22.36 3.24
C GLY A 36 1.00 -22.63 4.47
N ILE A 37 0.61 -21.57 5.20
CA ILE A 37 -0.30 -21.66 6.34
C ILE A 37 -1.67 -22.19 5.88
N ALA A 38 -2.23 -21.64 4.80
CA ALA A 38 -3.52 -22.11 4.26
C ALA A 38 -3.46 -23.60 3.86
N TRP A 39 -2.39 -24.02 3.18
CA TRP A 39 -2.21 -25.42 2.78
C TRP A 39 -2.07 -26.36 3.99
N VAL A 40 -1.28 -25.99 5.00
CA VAL A 40 -1.17 -26.78 6.24
C VAL A 40 -2.50 -26.81 6.99
N GLY A 41 -3.22 -25.70 7.05
CA GLY A 41 -4.55 -25.62 7.65
C GLY A 41 -5.53 -26.58 7.00
N ALA A 42 -5.48 -26.74 5.67
CA ALA A 42 -6.27 -27.74 4.96
C ALA A 42 -5.95 -29.16 5.43
N GLN A 43 -4.66 -29.52 5.52
CA GLN A 43 -4.25 -30.85 5.99
C GLN A 43 -4.63 -31.10 7.45
N LEU A 44 -4.57 -30.06 8.28
CA LEU A 44 -5.02 -30.13 9.66
C LEU A 44 -6.51 -30.46 9.74
N VAL A 45 -7.35 -29.74 8.99
CA VAL A 45 -8.80 -29.98 8.96
C VAL A 45 -9.09 -31.41 8.49
N ASP A 46 -8.42 -31.89 7.44
CA ASP A 46 -8.60 -33.27 6.95
C ASP A 46 -8.19 -34.32 7.98
N ALA A 47 -7.07 -34.11 8.69
CA ALA A 47 -6.63 -35.00 9.77
C ALA A 47 -7.64 -35.03 10.93
N VAL A 48 -8.20 -33.87 11.30
CA VAL A 48 -9.23 -33.77 12.35
C VAL A 48 -10.53 -34.45 11.93
N VAL A 49 -10.95 -34.28 10.68
CA VAL A 49 -12.16 -34.95 10.14
C VAL A 49 -11.98 -36.47 10.13
N LEU A 50 -10.80 -36.97 9.75
CA LEU A 50 -10.50 -38.39 9.76
C LEU A 50 -10.52 -38.95 11.19
N ALA A 51 -9.84 -38.29 12.13
CA ALA A 51 -9.85 -38.67 13.54
C ALA A 51 -11.26 -38.65 14.14
N SER A 52 -12.07 -37.63 13.80
CA SER A 52 -13.46 -37.53 14.26
C SER A 52 -14.34 -38.69 13.80
N ARG A 53 -14.04 -39.33 12.67
CA ARG A 53 -14.80 -40.50 12.16
C ARG A 53 -14.42 -41.79 12.89
N ALA A 54 -13.23 -41.88 13.46
CA ALA A 54 -12.72 -43.07 14.16
C ALA A 54 -13.16 -43.17 15.63
N GLY A 55 -13.65 -42.08 16.23
CA GLY A 55 -14.22 -42.09 17.59
C GLY A 55 -13.19 -42.42 18.67
N ALA A 56 -13.47 -43.39 19.54
CA ALA A 56 -12.62 -43.72 20.70
C ALA A 56 -11.26 -44.34 20.34
N GLU A 57 -11.09 -44.85 19.11
CA GLU A 57 -9.82 -45.39 18.59
C GLU A 57 -9.05 -44.37 17.72
N ALA A 58 -9.44 -43.09 17.76
CA ALA A 58 -8.83 -42.07 16.93
C ALA A 58 -7.36 -41.81 17.32
N ASP A 59 -6.45 -41.98 16.36
CA ASP A 59 -5.08 -41.51 16.48
C ASP A 59 -5.02 -40.00 16.18
N PHE A 60 -4.76 -39.21 17.22
CA PHE A 60 -4.64 -37.75 17.12
C PHE A 60 -3.20 -37.28 16.79
N SER A 61 -2.22 -38.20 16.74
CA SER A 61 -0.82 -37.87 16.46
C SER A 61 -0.61 -37.13 15.13
N PRO A 62 -1.31 -37.44 14.01
CA PRO A 62 -1.13 -36.72 12.76
C PRO A 62 -1.67 -35.28 12.85
N ALA A 63 -2.80 -35.08 13.51
CA ALA A 63 -3.38 -33.75 13.72
C ALA A 63 -2.46 -32.86 14.58
N LEU A 64 -1.85 -33.41 15.64
CA LEU A 64 -0.86 -32.69 16.44
C LEU A 64 0.35 -32.23 15.62
N GLY A 65 0.85 -33.09 14.72
CA GLY A 65 1.93 -32.74 13.80
C GLY A 65 1.59 -31.53 12.94
N TRP A 66 0.36 -31.51 12.37
CA TRP A 66 -0.12 -30.40 11.58
C TRP A 66 -0.32 -29.12 12.40
N ILE A 67 -0.88 -29.19 13.61
CA ILE A 67 -1.03 -28.04 14.53
C ILE A 67 0.33 -27.41 14.85
N ILE A 68 1.33 -28.23 15.17
CA ILE A 68 2.68 -27.74 15.47
C ILE A 68 3.29 -27.07 14.23
N SER A 69 3.12 -27.68 13.05
CA SER A 69 3.63 -27.11 11.80
C SER A 69 2.95 -25.78 11.44
N GLU A 70 1.64 -25.67 11.65
CA GLU A 70 0.89 -24.42 11.45
C GLU A 70 1.37 -23.34 12.42
N GLY A 71 1.50 -23.68 13.71
CA GLY A 71 2.03 -22.78 14.73
C GLY A 71 3.44 -22.28 14.41
N LEU A 72 4.32 -23.15 13.90
CA LEU A 72 5.66 -22.77 13.45
C LEU A 72 5.62 -21.83 12.24
N LEU A 73 4.75 -22.07 11.26
CA LEU A 73 4.59 -21.19 10.09
C LEU A 73 4.02 -19.82 10.48
N VAL A 74 3.02 -19.79 11.37
CA VAL A 74 2.44 -18.53 11.89
C VAL A 74 3.49 -17.75 12.70
N ALA A 75 4.26 -18.43 13.55
CA ALA A 75 5.37 -17.82 14.28
C ALA A 75 6.45 -17.28 13.33
N ALA A 76 6.78 -18.03 12.27
CA ALA A 76 7.72 -17.60 11.24
C ALA A 76 7.18 -16.36 10.48
N LEU A 77 5.89 -16.30 10.18
CA LEU A 77 5.27 -15.15 9.53
C LEU A 77 5.33 -13.91 10.42
N ALA A 78 4.99 -14.06 11.71
CA ALA A 78 5.10 -12.98 12.68
C ALA A 78 6.56 -12.51 12.84
N GLY A 79 7.51 -13.44 12.89
CA GLY A 79 8.95 -13.16 12.91
C GLY A 79 9.40 -12.41 11.66
N ALA A 80 8.96 -12.85 10.48
CA ALA A 80 9.29 -12.20 9.21
C ALA A 80 8.73 -10.78 9.14
N GLN A 81 7.48 -10.56 9.55
CA GLN A 81 6.87 -9.23 9.61
C GLN A 81 7.61 -8.30 10.58
N ARG A 82 7.98 -8.78 11.77
CA ARG A 82 8.80 -8.01 12.71
C ARG A 82 10.18 -7.68 12.13
N GLY A 83 10.82 -8.65 11.49
CA GLY A 83 12.12 -8.46 10.82
C GLY A 83 12.05 -7.44 9.68
N LEU A 84 10.97 -7.48 8.88
CA LEU A 84 10.70 -6.47 7.85
C LEU A 84 10.63 -5.08 8.49
N ASN A 85 9.78 -4.90 9.51
CA ASN A 85 9.62 -3.61 10.18
C ASN A 85 10.94 -3.09 10.77
N LEU A 86 11.75 -3.97 11.36
CA LEU A 86 13.08 -3.64 11.87
C LEU A 86 14.02 -3.18 10.74
N CYS A 87 14.12 -3.95 9.65
CA CYS A 87 14.94 -3.60 8.50
C CYS A 87 14.52 -2.26 7.90
N GLN A 88 13.21 -2.03 7.75
CA GLN A 88 12.66 -0.79 7.22
C GLN A 88 13.00 0.40 8.12
N SER A 89 12.89 0.25 9.44
CA SER A 89 13.23 1.28 10.43
C SER A 89 14.72 1.64 10.42
N LEU A 90 15.59 0.63 10.41
CA LEU A 90 17.05 0.85 10.39
C LEU A 90 17.51 1.45 9.06
N LEU A 91 17.02 0.94 7.92
CA LEU A 91 17.31 1.52 6.61
C LEU A 91 16.80 2.95 6.49
N ARG A 92 15.64 3.26 7.08
CA ARG A 92 15.10 4.64 7.14
C ARG A 92 16.05 5.59 7.84
N ALA A 93 16.53 5.20 9.02
CA ALA A 93 17.46 6.00 9.79
C ALA A 93 18.79 6.20 9.05
N GLN A 94 19.41 5.12 8.56
CA GLN A 94 20.70 5.19 7.88
C GLN A 94 20.64 5.96 6.56
N LEU A 95 19.62 5.71 5.74
CA LEU A 95 19.44 6.39 4.47
C LEU A 95 19.13 7.87 4.67
N GLY A 96 18.28 8.19 5.64
CA GLY A 96 17.98 9.58 6.01
C GLY A 96 19.23 10.34 6.43
N GLN A 97 20.07 9.73 7.28
CA GLN A 97 21.33 10.33 7.71
C GLN A 97 22.31 10.49 6.54
N ARG A 98 22.51 9.46 5.72
CA ARG A 98 23.42 9.51 4.58
C ARG A 98 23.04 10.62 3.60
N ILE A 99 21.76 10.74 3.29
CA ILE A 99 21.25 11.78 2.39
C ILE A 99 21.43 13.18 3.00
N ASN A 100 21.14 13.35 4.30
CA ASN A 100 21.38 14.61 4.98
C ASN A 100 22.87 15.02 4.95
N VAL A 101 23.78 14.08 5.21
CA VAL A 101 25.22 14.34 5.14
C VAL A 101 25.64 14.74 3.73
N MET A 102 25.22 14.02 2.69
CA MET A 102 25.52 14.39 1.29
C MET A 102 25.03 15.80 0.94
N ILE A 103 23.86 16.21 1.45
CA ILE A 103 23.33 17.56 1.24
C ILE A 103 24.18 18.61 1.97
N LEU A 104 24.58 18.34 3.21
CA LEU A 104 25.43 19.26 3.99
C LEU A 104 26.83 19.36 3.42
N GLU A 105 27.45 18.26 3.03
CA GLU A 105 28.74 18.25 2.32
C GLU A 105 28.66 19.06 1.03
N LYS A 106 27.58 18.90 0.25
CA LYS A 106 27.38 19.72 -0.94
C LYS A 106 27.20 21.19 -0.59
N ALA A 107 26.48 21.52 0.49
CA ALA A 107 26.27 22.90 0.93
C ALA A 107 27.58 23.60 1.32
N LEU A 108 28.55 22.87 1.88
CA LEU A 108 29.89 23.40 2.20
C LEU A 108 30.73 23.74 0.95
N THR A 109 30.36 23.23 -0.22
CA THR A 109 31.05 23.52 -1.49
C THR A 109 30.47 24.71 -2.26
N LEU A 110 29.49 25.41 -1.69
CA LEU A 110 28.76 26.47 -2.35
C LEU A 110 29.25 27.84 -1.93
N ASP A 111 29.25 28.77 -2.88
CA ASP A 111 29.58 30.17 -2.62
C ASP A 111 28.40 30.90 -1.99
N LEU A 112 28.68 31.97 -1.24
CA LEU A 112 27.66 32.79 -0.58
C LEU A 112 26.61 33.33 -1.57
N ALA A 113 27.04 33.74 -2.77
CA ALA A 113 26.16 34.23 -3.83
C ALA A 113 25.09 33.19 -4.26
N GLN A 114 25.39 31.89 -4.14
CA GLN A 114 24.44 30.83 -4.44
C GLN A 114 23.39 30.65 -3.33
N PHE A 115 23.71 31.03 -2.09
CA PHE A 115 22.73 31.03 -0.99
C PHE A 115 21.77 32.22 -1.06
N GLU A 116 22.20 33.33 -1.65
CA GLU A 116 21.37 34.52 -1.88
C GLU A 116 20.41 34.35 -3.07
N ASP A 117 20.67 33.38 -3.95
CA ASP A 117 19.75 33.00 -5.02
C ASP A 117 18.54 32.23 -4.46
N ALA A 118 17.36 32.83 -4.55
CA ALA A 118 16.13 32.28 -3.99
C ALA A 118 15.75 30.92 -4.62
N ASP A 119 15.99 30.74 -5.92
CA ASP A 119 15.72 29.49 -6.62
C ASP A 119 16.61 28.35 -6.13
N PHE A 120 17.89 28.64 -5.91
CA PHE A 120 18.87 27.70 -5.37
C PHE A 120 18.55 27.35 -3.91
N TYR A 121 18.25 28.36 -3.08
CA TYR A 121 17.85 28.16 -1.68
C TYR A 121 16.61 27.27 -1.57
N ASP A 122 15.61 27.50 -2.42
CA ASP A 122 14.41 26.68 -2.49
C ASP A 122 14.69 25.24 -2.93
N ARG A 123 15.61 25.03 -3.87
CA ARG A 123 16.03 23.68 -4.29
C ARG A 123 16.73 22.94 -3.16
N LEU A 124 17.64 23.62 -2.45
CA LEU A 124 18.35 23.04 -1.29
C LEU A 124 17.38 22.69 -0.17
N THR A 125 16.45 23.59 0.14
CA THR A 125 15.42 23.38 1.17
C THR A 125 14.48 22.23 0.81
N ARG A 126 14.05 22.14 -0.45
CA ARG A 126 13.26 21.01 -0.97
C ARG A 126 14.04 19.70 -0.91
N ALA A 127 15.31 19.69 -1.32
CA ALA A 127 16.17 18.52 -1.20
C ALA A 127 16.26 18.06 0.27
N ARG A 128 16.50 18.97 1.22
CA ARG A 128 16.57 18.63 2.65
C ARG A 128 15.25 18.06 3.20
N ARG A 129 14.11 18.64 2.81
CA ARG A 129 12.78 18.18 3.28
C ARG A 129 12.33 16.86 2.65
N GLU A 130 12.56 16.67 1.36
CA GLU A 130 12.01 15.53 0.62
C GLU A 130 12.96 14.34 0.50
N ALA A 131 14.27 14.56 0.49
CA ALA A 131 15.23 13.51 0.15
C ALA A 131 15.33 12.41 1.22
N SER A 132 15.02 12.71 2.48
CA SER A 132 15.00 11.71 3.57
C SER A 132 13.77 10.81 3.58
N THR A 133 12.66 11.24 2.94
CA THR A 133 11.35 10.56 3.07
C THR A 133 10.87 9.93 1.76
N ARG A 134 10.94 10.65 0.64
CA ARG A 134 10.37 10.19 -0.64
C ARG A 134 11.09 8.98 -1.23
N PRO A 135 12.43 8.96 -1.37
CA PRO A 135 13.15 7.83 -1.98
C PRO A 135 12.95 6.54 -1.19
N LEU A 136 13.04 6.64 0.14
CA LEU A 136 12.80 5.52 1.03
C LEU A 136 11.39 4.96 0.89
N SER A 137 10.38 5.83 0.92
CA SER A 137 8.99 5.40 0.80
C SER A 137 8.74 4.64 -0.51
N LEU A 138 9.43 5.03 -1.58
CA LEU A 138 9.34 4.38 -2.88
C LEU A 138 10.01 3.00 -2.86
N VAL A 139 11.17 2.85 -2.22
CA VAL A 139 11.80 1.54 -2.02
C VAL A 139 10.89 0.62 -1.19
N MET A 140 10.37 1.11 -0.06
CA MET A 140 9.52 0.29 0.82
C MET A 140 8.21 -0.12 0.15
N ARG A 141 7.57 0.79 -0.60
CA ARG A 141 6.40 0.46 -1.43
C ARG A 141 6.74 -0.58 -2.50
N SER A 142 7.95 -0.55 -3.06
CA SER A 142 8.39 -1.54 -4.07
C SER A 142 8.54 -2.93 -3.46
N PHE A 143 9.15 -3.05 -2.28
CA PHE A 143 9.22 -4.33 -1.55
C PHE A 143 7.84 -4.83 -1.12
N GLY A 144 6.96 -3.95 -0.62
CA GLY A 144 5.58 -4.32 -0.30
C GLY A 144 4.79 -4.80 -1.53
N LEU A 145 4.98 -4.16 -2.68
CA LEU A 145 4.37 -4.62 -3.94
C LEU A 145 4.91 -5.98 -4.36
N ALA A 146 6.22 -6.22 -4.22
CA ALA A 146 6.83 -7.51 -4.49
C ALA A 146 6.29 -8.60 -3.54
N GLN A 147 6.16 -8.32 -2.24
CA GLN A 147 5.56 -9.24 -1.27
C GLN A 147 4.13 -9.62 -1.68
N ASN A 148 3.30 -8.63 -2.01
CA ASN A 148 1.92 -8.85 -2.43
C ASN A 148 1.85 -9.64 -3.74
N ALA A 149 2.74 -9.39 -4.69
CA ALA A 149 2.83 -10.16 -5.93
C ALA A 149 3.22 -11.63 -5.66
N ILE A 150 4.20 -11.87 -4.78
CA ILE A 150 4.58 -13.22 -4.37
C ILE A 150 3.42 -13.92 -3.69
N ALA A 151 2.72 -13.26 -2.76
CA ALA A 151 1.56 -13.82 -2.09
C ALA A 151 0.44 -14.17 -3.09
N LEU A 152 0.14 -13.27 -4.03
CA LEU A 152 -0.87 -13.49 -5.07
C LEU A 152 -0.49 -14.66 -5.98
N LEU A 153 0.77 -14.78 -6.39
CA LEU A 153 1.27 -15.92 -7.17
C LEU A 153 1.25 -17.22 -6.37
N SER A 154 1.53 -17.17 -5.07
CA SER A 154 1.56 -18.33 -4.18
C SER A 154 0.15 -18.89 -3.97
N PHE A 155 -0.81 -18.02 -3.62
CA PHE A 155 -2.21 -18.39 -3.54
C PHE A 155 -2.76 -18.81 -4.90
N GLY A 156 -2.41 -18.10 -5.98
CA GLY A 156 -2.77 -18.50 -7.35
C GLY A 156 -2.26 -19.89 -7.70
N GLY A 157 -1.03 -20.24 -7.32
CA GLY A 157 -0.46 -21.57 -7.51
C GLY A 157 -1.20 -22.68 -6.76
N LEU A 158 -1.63 -22.42 -5.52
CA LEU A 158 -2.50 -23.34 -4.77
C LEU A 158 -3.87 -23.49 -5.43
N LEU A 159 -4.45 -22.36 -5.87
CA LEU A 159 -5.77 -22.33 -6.49
C LEU A 159 -5.79 -23.07 -7.84
N VAL A 160 -4.70 -23.00 -8.63
CA VAL A 160 -4.57 -23.76 -9.90
C VAL A 160 -4.58 -25.26 -9.66
N GLN A 161 -3.92 -25.74 -8.60
CA GLN A 161 -3.93 -27.17 -8.23
C GLN A 161 -5.32 -27.66 -7.84
N PHE A 162 -6.12 -26.77 -7.25
CA PHE A 162 -7.50 -27.04 -6.87
C PHE A 162 -8.46 -26.99 -8.07
N SER A 163 -8.53 -25.85 -8.74
CA SER A 163 -9.33 -25.68 -9.95
C SER A 163 -8.90 -24.45 -10.76
N SER A 164 -8.62 -24.67 -12.05
CA SER A 164 -8.38 -23.60 -13.01
C SER A 164 -9.56 -22.64 -13.17
N LEU A 165 -10.80 -23.10 -12.92
CA LEU A 165 -12.00 -22.27 -12.97
C LEU A 165 -12.08 -21.29 -11.80
N ALA A 166 -11.63 -21.70 -10.61
CA ALA A 166 -11.56 -20.81 -9.44
C ALA A 166 -10.62 -19.62 -9.69
N VAL A 167 -9.51 -19.84 -10.39
CA VAL A 167 -8.57 -18.78 -10.78
C VAL A 167 -9.23 -17.78 -11.73
N LEU A 168 -9.99 -18.29 -12.70
CA LEU A 168 -10.69 -17.45 -13.65
C LEU A 168 -11.77 -16.59 -12.96
N LEU A 169 -12.51 -17.15 -11.99
CA LEU A 169 -13.46 -16.40 -11.16
C LEU A 169 -12.76 -15.31 -10.35
N LEU A 170 -11.61 -15.62 -9.73
CA LEU A 170 -10.83 -14.63 -8.97
C LEU A 170 -10.36 -13.48 -9.87
N LEU A 171 -9.88 -13.79 -11.09
CA LEU A 171 -9.48 -12.76 -12.05
C LEU A 171 -10.67 -11.92 -12.52
N LEU A 172 -11.82 -12.53 -12.81
CA LEU A 172 -13.03 -11.81 -13.19
C LEU A 172 -13.58 -10.91 -12.07
N ALA A 173 -13.42 -11.32 -10.81
CA ALA A 173 -13.81 -10.51 -9.66
C ALA A 173 -12.83 -9.36 -9.39
N GLY A 174 -11.52 -9.63 -9.41
CA GLY A 174 -10.51 -8.68 -8.97
C GLY A 174 -10.02 -7.71 -10.05
N LEU A 175 -9.87 -8.18 -11.29
CA LEU A 175 -9.21 -7.43 -12.35
C LEU A 175 -10.03 -6.20 -12.81
N PRO A 176 -11.36 -6.27 -12.98
CA PRO A 176 -12.17 -5.08 -13.28
C PRO A 176 -12.12 -4.03 -12.16
N ALA A 177 -12.18 -4.47 -10.89
CA ALA A 177 -12.07 -3.58 -9.74
C ALA A 177 -10.71 -2.86 -9.71
N PHE A 178 -9.62 -3.60 -9.98
CA PHE A 178 -8.28 -3.03 -10.10
C PHE A 178 -8.17 -1.98 -11.21
N LEU A 179 -8.70 -2.27 -12.41
CA LEU A 179 -8.65 -1.33 -13.54
C LEU A 179 -9.41 -0.04 -13.27
N VAL A 180 -10.57 -0.14 -12.62
CA VAL A 180 -11.38 1.02 -12.24
C VAL A 180 -10.69 1.84 -11.15
N GLU A 181 -10.14 1.21 -10.13
CA GLU A 181 -9.39 1.90 -9.07
C GLU A 181 -8.14 2.59 -9.63
N ALA A 182 -7.43 1.95 -10.56
CA ALA A 182 -6.27 2.53 -11.23
C ALA A 182 -6.64 3.77 -12.05
N LYS A 183 -7.75 3.71 -12.81
CA LYS A 183 -8.26 4.86 -13.57
C LYS A 183 -8.66 6.02 -12.66
N PHE A 184 -9.40 5.75 -11.59
CA PHE A 184 -9.80 6.80 -10.65
C PHE A 184 -8.61 7.38 -9.86
N SER A 185 -7.58 6.58 -9.60
CA SER A 185 -6.32 7.06 -9.02
C SER A 185 -5.60 8.05 -9.94
N GLU A 186 -5.60 7.79 -11.26
CA GLU A 186 -5.06 8.73 -12.25
C GLU A 186 -5.90 10.01 -12.34
N ASP A 187 -7.23 9.88 -12.34
CA ASP A 187 -8.15 11.03 -12.35
C ASP A 187 -7.96 11.90 -11.11
N ALA A 188 -7.82 11.29 -9.93
CA ALA A 188 -7.53 11.99 -8.69
C ALA A 188 -6.18 12.71 -8.73
N PHE A 189 -5.15 12.05 -9.29
CA PHE A 189 -3.84 12.68 -9.46
C PHE A 189 -3.88 13.86 -10.43
N ARG A 190 -4.61 13.74 -11.54
CA ARG A 190 -4.81 14.83 -12.51
C ARG A 190 -5.54 16.00 -11.87
N LEU A 191 -6.62 15.74 -11.13
CA LEU A 191 -7.39 16.75 -10.41
C LEU A 191 -6.51 17.47 -9.38
N PHE A 192 -5.74 16.72 -8.59
CA PHE A 192 -4.81 17.27 -7.60
C PHE A 192 -3.78 18.23 -8.23
N ARG A 193 -3.20 17.85 -9.39
CA ARG A 193 -2.28 18.75 -10.09
C ARG A 193 -2.97 20.01 -10.61
N TRP A 194 -4.13 19.86 -11.26
CA TRP A 194 -4.85 20.97 -11.88
C TRP A 194 -5.33 22.02 -10.87
N ARG A 195 -5.73 21.63 -9.65
CA ARG A 195 -6.20 22.59 -8.63
C ARG A 195 -5.11 23.42 -7.94
N SER A 196 -3.83 23.14 -8.19
CA SER A 196 -2.72 23.84 -7.53
C SER A 196 -2.80 25.38 -7.60
N PRO A 197 -3.19 26.02 -8.73
CA PRO A 197 -3.35 27.47 -8.79
C PRO A 197 -4.48 28.00 -7.88
N ASP A 198 -5.63 27.33 -7.84
CA ASP A 198 -6.78 27.73 -7.03
C ASP A 198 -6.48 27.56 -5.53
N THR A 199 -5.83 26.46 -5.14
CA THR A 199 -5.35 26.26 -3.76
C THR A 199 -4.35 27.34 -3.35
N ARG A 200 -3.41 27.71 -4.23
CA ARG A 200 -2.47 28.83 -3.97
C ARG A 200 -3.21 30.15 -3.80
N ARG A 201 -4.24 30.41 -4.62
CA ARG A 201 -5.05 31.62 -4.50
C ARG A 201 -5.84 31.67 -3.19
N GLN A 202 -6.38 30.54 -2.75
CA GLN A 202 -7.03 30.43 -1.44
C GLN A 202 -6.07 30.74 -0.30
N LEU A 203 -4.87 30.15 -0.30
CA LEU A 203 -3.83 30.44 0.70
C LEU A 203 -3.40 31.91 0.69
N TYR A 204 -3.32 32.53 -0.49
CA TYR A 204 -3.04 33.95 -0.60
C TYR A 204 -4.15 34.81 0.02
N LEU A 205 -5.43 34.53 -0.30
CA LEU A 205 -6.57 35.25 0.28
C LEU A 205 -6.62 35.09 1.81
N GLU A 206 -6.34 33.89 2.31
CA GLU A 206 -6.21 33.62 3.75
C GLU A 206 -5.09 34.46 4.36
N THR A 207 -3.92 34.50 3.73
CA THR A 207 -2.77 35.30 4.17
C THR A 207 -3.12 36.79 4.25
N VAL A 208 -3.80 37.34 3.23
CA VAL A 208 -4.23 38.75 3.18
C VAL A 208 -5.28 39.07 4.26
N LEU A 209 -6.20 38.14 4.53
CA LEU A 209 -7.26 38.34 5.52
C LEU A 209 -6.76 38.16 6.97
N ALA A 210 -5.78 37.29 7.20
CA ALA A 210 -5.39 36.84 8.54
C ALA A 210 -4.04 37.39 9.04
N ARG A 211 -3.14 37.87 8.18
CA ARG A 211 -1.87 38.48 8.63
C ARG A 211 -2.06 39.93 9.05
N GLU A 212 -1.39 40.30 10.13
CA GLU A 212 -1.36 41.66 10.66
C GLU A 212 -0.89 42.69 9.62
N ASP A 213 0.10 42.31 8.80
CA ASP A 213 0.71 43.16 7.77
C ASP A 213 -0.30 43.75 6.78
N HIS A 214 -1.40 43.01 6.51
CA HIS A 214 -2.43 43.40 5.55
C HIS A 214 -3.78 43.77 6.20
N ALA A 215 -4.00 43.35 7.45
CA ALA A 215 -5.26 43.51 8.14
C ALA A 215 -5.70 44.98 8.28
N LYS A 216 -4.75 45.92 8.41
CA LYS A 216 -5.03 47.36 8.52
C LYS A 216 -5.67 47.91 7.24
N GLU A 217 -5.12 47.57 6.07
CA GLU A 217 -5.65 47.97 4.77
C GLU A 217 -7.01 47.32 4.50
N VAL A 218 -7.14 46.03 4.78
CA VAL A 218 -8.41 45.30 4.59
C VAL A 218 -9.54 45.92 5.42
N LYS A 219 -9.27 46.32 6.66
CA LYS A 219 -10.25 47.01 7.53
C LYS A 219 -10.52 48.44 7.06
N LEU A 220 -9.48 49.20 6.72
CA LEU A 220 -9.60 50.59 6.27
C LEU A 220 -10.46 50.71 4.99
N TYR A 221 -10.27 49.80 4.04
CA TYR A 221 -10.98 49.79 2.75
C TYR A 221 -12.24 48.91 2.75
N GLY A 222 -12.60 48.26 3.86
CA GLY A 222 -13.79 47.40 3.93
C GLY A 222 -13.77 46.19 2.99
N LEU A 223 -12.58 45.67 2.63
CA LEU A 223 -12.43 44.59 1.63
C LEU A 223 -12.76 43.19 2.15
N GLY A 224 -12.91 43.03 3.47
CA GLY A 224 -13.12 41.74 4.14
C GLY A 224 -14.23 40.88 3.50
N PRO A 225 -15.47 41.39 3.34
CA PRO A 225 -16.56 40.62 2.73
C PRO A 225 -16.28 40.16 1.30
N LEU A 226 -15.66 41.01 0.47
CA LEU A 226 -15.33 40.70 -0.92
C LEU A 226 -14.29 39.57 -1.00
N LEU A 227 -13.20 39.68 -0.23
CA LEU A 227 -12.12 38.69 -0.23
C LEU A 227 -12.59 37.35 0.36
N LEU A 228 -13.40 37.40 1.41
CA LEU A 228 -14.00 36.20 2.00
C LEU A 228 -14.96 35.50 1.03
N GLN A 229 -15.74 36.27 0.25
CA GLN A 229 -16.60 35.71 -0.78
C GLN A 229 -15.78 35.00 -1.88
N ARG A 230 -14.69 35.63 -2.36
CA ARG A 230 -13.77 34.98 -3.32
C ARG A 230 -13.17 33.69 -2.78
N TYR A 231 -12.79 33.66 -1.50
CA TYR A 231 -12.29 32.45 -0.84
C TYR A 231 -13.33 31.32 -0.83
N ARG A 232 -14.59 31.66 -0.50
CA ARG A 232 -15.73 30.71 -0.51
C ARG A 232 -16.05 30.20 -1.91
N ASP A 233 -16.00 31.05 -2.92
CA ASP A 233 -16.33 30.66 -4.29
C ASP A 233 -15.27 29.72 -4.89
N ILE A 234 -13.99 29.93 -4.56
CA ILE A 234 -12.93 28.97 -4.89
C ILE A 234 -13.19 27.63 -4.20
N TYR A 235 -13.51 27.63 -2.90
CA TYR A 235 -13.81 26.40 -2.15
C TYR A 235 -14.96 25.63 -2.79
N LYS A 236 -16.07 26.31 -3.13
CA LYS A 236 -17.25 25.67 -3.73
C LYS A 236 -16.92 24.96 -5.03
N ARG A 237 -16.09 25.54 -5.89
CA ARG A 237 -15.64 24.88 -7.13
C ARG A 237 -14.79 23.64 -6.86
N LEU A 238 -13.76 23.79 -6.01
CA LEU A 238 -12.88 22.68 -5.65
C LEU A 238 -13.66 21.53 -5.02
N PHE A 239 -14.58 21.84 -4.11
CA PHE A 239 -15.43 20.84 -3.46
C PHE A 239 -16.40 20.16 -4.43
N ALA A 240 -16.96 20.89 -5.40
CA ALA A 240 -17.84 20.30 -6.40
C ALA A 240 -17.11 19.26 -7.27
N GLU A 241 -15.88 19.57 -7.68
CA GLU A 241 -15.02 18.65 -8.44
C GLU A 241 -14.63 17.42 -7.61
N ASP A 242 -14.19 17.64 -6.37
CA ASP A 242 -13.84 16.56 -5.43
C ASP A 242 -15.05 15.64 -5.17
N ARG A 243 -16.22 16.23 -4.93
CA ARG A 243 -17.47 15.49 -4.70
C ARG A 243 -17.85 14.66 -5.93
N ALA A 244 -17.76 15.24 -7.13
CA ALA A 244 -18.12 14.54 -8.36
C ALA A 244 -17.21 13.34 -8.62
N LEU A 245 -15.90 13.50 -8.38
CA LEU A 245 -14.94 12.41 -8.49
C LEU A 245 -15.17 11.33 -7.42
N ALA A 246 -15.36 11.74 -6.17
CA ALA A 246 -15.59 10.82 -5.04
C ALA A 246 -16.85 9.98 -5.26
N LEU A 247 -17.98 10.61 -5.61
CA LEU A 247 -19.23 9.88 -5.87
C LEU A 247 -19.12 8.88 -7.02
N ARG A 248 -18.40 9.22 -8.09
CA ARG A 248 -18.17 8.31 -9.22
C ARG A 248 -17.27 7.14 -8.83
N ARG A 249 -16.14 7.43 -8.16
CA ARG A 249 -15.20 6.41 -7.70
C ARG A 249 -15.88 5.44 -6.73
N ASP A 250 -16.53 5.98 -5.71
CA ASP A 250 -17.12 5.18 -4.65
C ASP A 250 -18.36 4.42 -5.17
N GLY A 251 -19.13 5.00 -6.10
CA GLY A 251 -20.23 4.31 -6.78
C GLY A 251 -19.77 3.11 -7.61
N TRP A 252 -18.74 3.28 -8.44
CA TRP A 252 -18.16 2.17 -9.20
C TRP A 252 -17.47 1.14 -8.28
N GLY A 253 -16.76 1.61 -7.26
CA GLY A 253 -16.12 0.76 -6.25
C GLY A 253 -17.16 -0.09 -5.50
N PHE A 254 -18.31 0.47 -5.18
CA PHE A 254 -19.42 -0.27 -4.56
C PHE A 254 -20.01 -1.32 -5.50
N VAL A 255 -20.32 -0.97 -6.75
CA VAL A 255 -20.89 -1.93 -7.73
C VAL A 255 -19.92 -3.09 -8.00
N LEU A 256 -18.64 -2.79 -8.23
CA LEU A 256 -17.63 -3.83 -8.46
C LEU A 256 -17.31 -4.61 -7.18
N GLY A 257 -17.39 -3.96 -6.02
CA GLY A 257 -17.31 -4.62 -4.72
C GLY A 257 -18.43 -5.65 -4.54
N LEU A 258 -19.68 -5.29 -4.86
CA LEU A 258 -20.82 -6.22 -4.84
C LEU A 258 -20.62 -7.39 -5.82
N LEU A 259 -20.10 -7.13 -7.02
CA LEU A 259 -19.77 -8.18 -7.99
C LEU A 259 -18.67 -9.11 -7.46
N GLY A 260 -17.66 -8.56 -6.78
CA GLY A 260 -16.62 -9.32 -6.10
C GLY A 260 -17.20 -10.19 -4.98
N THR A 261 -18.07 -9.63 -4.14
CA THR A 261 -18.77 -10.38 -3.09
C THR A 261 -19.66 -11.48 -3.67
N ALA A 262 -20.43 -11.19 -4.73
CA ALA A 262 -21.26 -12.18 -5.41
C ALA A 262 -20.41 -13.32 -6.00
N THR A 263 -19.28 -12.99 -6.63
CA THR A 263 -18.34 -13.99 -7.16
C THR A 263 -17.75 -14.84 -6.03
N LEU A 264 -17.37 -14.23 -4.90
CA LEU A 264 -16.84 -14.95 -3.73
C LEU A 264 -17.87 -15.93 -3.15
N TYR A 265 -19.10 -15.49 -2.91
CA TYR A 265 -20.15 -16.37 -2.38
C TYR A 265 -20.63 -17.39 -3.40
N GLY A 266 -20.61 -17.06 -4.70
CA GLY A 266 -20.85 -18.02 -5.77
C GLY A 266 -19.79 -19.12 -5.81
N ALA A 267 -18.51 -18.75 -5.69
CA ALA A 267 -17.40 -19.69 -5.57
C ALA A 267 -17.52 -20.54 -4.31
N TYR A 268 -17.85 -19.95 -3.15
CA TYR A 268 -18.11 -20.71 -1.93
C TYR A 268 -19.25 -21.71 -2.08
N GLY A 269 -20.38 -21.32 -2.69
CA GLY A 269 -21.50 -22.21 -2.94
C GLY A 269 -21.11 -23.38 -3.86
N TRP A 270 -20.34 -23.10 -4.90
CA TRP A 270 -19.82 -24.13 -5.79
C TRP A 270 -18.82 -25.07 -5.11
N ILE A 271 -17.90 -24.55 -4.31
CA ILE A 271 -16.95 -25.35 -3.53
C ILE A 271 -17.70 -26.22 -2.53
N ALA A 272 -18.63 -25.66 -1.76
CA ALA A 272 -19.45 -26.40 -0.79
C ALA A 272 -20.24 -27.53 -1.48
N TRP A 273 -20.86 -27.25 -2.62
CA TRP A 273 -21.53 -28.26 -3.43
C TRP A 273 -20.57 -29.38 -3.87
N SER A 274 -19.36 -29.02 -4.31
CA SER A 274 -18.34 -29.97 -4.76
C SER A 274 -17.80 -30.84 -3.60
N THR A 275 -17.69 -30.27 -2.40
CA THR A 275 -17.37 -30.99 -1.15
C THR A 275 -18.47 -31.99 -0.78
N VAL A 276 -19.76 -31.61 -0.90
CA VAL A 276 -20.89 -32.52 -0.66
C VAL A 276 -20.88 -33.68 -1.65
N GLN A 277 -20.47 -33.46 -2.89
CA GLN A 277 -20.29 -34.52 -3.90
C GLN A 277 -19.05 -35.40 -3.66
N GLY A 278 -18.22 -35.10 -2.65
CA GLY A 278 -17.00 -35.85 -2.33
C GLY A 278 -15.85 -35.65 -3.33
N GLN A 279 -15.94 -34.64 -4.20
CA GLN A 279 -14.86 -34.32 -5.15
C GLN A 279 -13.68 -33.62 -4.47
N ILE A 280 -13.93 -33.01 -3.31
CA ILE A 280 -13.02 -32.12 -2.59
C ILE A 280 -13.11 -32.46 -1.10
N SER A 281 -11.98 -32.44 -0.40
CA SER A 281 -11.94 -32.68 1.04
C SER A 281 -12.43 -31.47 1.85
N LEU A 282 -12.79 -31.68 3.12
CA LEU A 282 -13.25 -30.57 3.97
C LEU A 282 -12.12 -29.56 4.21
N GLY A 283 -10.87 -30.04 4.30
CA GLY A 283 -9.70 -29.19 4.41
C GLY A 283 -9.42 -28.37 3.17
N GLN A 284 -9.53 -28.97 1.98
CA GLN A 284 -9.39 -28.23 0.71
C GLN A 284 -10.45 -27.15 0.54
N MET A 285 -11.65 -27.32 1.10
CA MET A 285 -12.68 -26.28 1.12
C MET A 285 -12.32 -25.09 2.01
N THR A 286 -11.54 -25.31 3.08
CA THR A 286 -11.13 -24.24 4.01
C THR A 286 -9.89 -23.48 3.58
N MET A 287 -9.13 -24.01 2.61
CA MET A 287 -7.92 -23.42 2.04
C MET A 287 -8.22 -22.21 1.15
#